data_AF-A0AA36HD46-F1
#
_entry.id   AF-A0AA36HD46-F1
#
_cell.length_a   1.000
_cell.length_b   1.000
_cell.length_c   1.000
_cell.angle_alpha   90.00
_cell.angle_beta   90.00
_cell.angle_gamma   90.00
#
_symmetry.space_group_name_H-M   'P 1'
#
loop_
_entity.id
_entity.type
_entity.pdbx_description
1 polymer ?
#
loop_
_entity_poly.entity_id
_entity_poly.type
_entity_poly.pdbx_seq_one_letter_code
_entity_poly.pdbx_strand_id
1 'polypeptide(L)'
;MSISNYNYVSMTYARGGGDSAVGFSVTGVVACPGTNTTYIFAFSKKTMKYEQYYCVKCKGLKKTKIIAVRDNKFLENPCTIGHICTPVEAAKDIALRTSYEMVHNIKTDPTSSSKPPLQHWLSTLKEIDQNPKLDDDTRAKVMDEFRGEGFSHKKRTIRRAANTGDKATPVTMDNVPSYLANLRDGSAFLQLKQHDMHVYISDLSLEKACRNALYVLVGDGVHSKAPRCVRKGSQLYVIHGICRGGVDVPLLYAIMEKKDKAAYETILLHLKTHLLRYNVNLKDLRFVVDYERAAIAAIRSTFEGITVQGCAFHLALAWNRRRNGYGLTRFITGNDSVPEVLDWWNTIKGLIFLPKRLHSVIQALKKPPVPQSHPAFTGCSNFLNYLATTWYRGSLANLWDKSGVTDIRTTNVAEAFHRRLGVLLQDYPTLAEVIEVFHALEIDCRSALNSAEMHPERPKKISQEAQERRAEITAAMNTFEEQYRATGVTRVQAEEYCKRMARYVTDKAF
;
A
#
# COMPACT_ATOMS: atom_id res chain seq x y z
N MET A 1 26.07 -31.16 -50.67
CA MET A 1 26.66 -30.81 -49.36
C MET A 1 25.81 -31.43 -48.26
N SER A 2 26.46 -32.10 -47.31
CA SER A 2 25.91 -33.09 -46.38
C SER A 2 24.86 -32.56 -45.41
N ILE A 3 23.81 -33.36 -45.19
CA ILE A 3 22.68 -33.17 -44.26
C ILE A 3 23.17 -33.39 -42.81
N SER A 4 24.08 -32.55 -42.31
CA SER A 4 24.76 -32.82 -41.03
C SER A 4 24.74 -31.71 -39.97
N ASN A 5 24.02 -30.60 -40.16
CA ASN A 5 23.93 -29.52 -39.16
C ASN A 5 22.50 -29.01 -38.86
N TYR A 6 21.52 -29.90 -38.70
CA TYR A 6 20.20 -29.53 -38.15
C TYR A 6 20.01 -30.23 -36.81
N ASN A 7 20.71 -29.73 -35.78
CA ASN A 7 20.67 -30.35 -34.46
C ASN A 7 19.45 -29.92 -33.64
N TYR A 8 18.86 -30.95 -33.02
CA TYR A 8 18.03 -30.97 -31.81
C TYR A 8 16.49 -30.82 -31.94
N VAL A 9 15.81 -31.96 -31.78
CA VAL A 9 14.40 -32.04 -31.33
C VAL A 9 14.42 -32.12 -29.81
N SER A 10 13.95 -31.10 -29.09
CA SER A 10 13.62 -31.21 -27.66
C SER A 10 12.17 -30.79 -27.39
N MET A 11 11.47 -31.64 -26.66
CA MET A 11 10.06 -31.53 -26.21
C MET A 11 9.94 -30.39 -25.16
N THR A 12 8.88 -29.60 -24.98
CA THR A 12 7.42 -29.87 -24.91
C THR A 12 6.65 -28.52 -25.00
N TYR A 13 5.40 -28.48 -25.53
CA TYR A 13 4.54 -27.27 -25.46
C TYR A 13 3.07 -27.60 -25.11
N ALA A 14 2.41 -26.71 -24.36
CA ALA A 14 0.97 -26.67 -24.14
C ALA A 14 0.41 -25.28 -24.51
N ARG A 15 -0.60 -25.22 -25.39
CA ARG A 15 -1.36 -24.00 -25.70
C ARG A 15 -2.73 -24.11 -25.02
N GLY A 16 -3.06 -23.17 -24.15
CA GLY A 16 -4.37 -23.09 -23.52
C GLY A 16 -5.42 -22.57 -24.50
N GLY A 17 -6.52 -23.32 -24.63
CA GLY A 17 -7.76 -22.89 -25.25
C GLY A 17 -8.79 -24.03 -25.27
N GLY A 18 -9.77 -23.95 -24.38
CA GLY A 18 -11.08 -24.65 -24.45
C GLY A 18 -11.08 -26.17 -24.30
N ASP A 19 -11.69 -26.63 -23.20
CA ASP A 19 -12.26 -27.94 -22.88
C ASP A 19 -11.70 -29.24 -23.52
N SER A 20 -11.32 -30.14 -22.62
CA SER A 20 -11.13 -31.61 -22.75
C SER A 20 -9.85 -32.13 -23.43
N ALA A 21 -9.08 -32.91 -22.64
CA ALA A 21 -7.89 -33.71 -22.96
C ALA A 21 -6.61 -32.97 -23.43
N VAL A 22 -5.67 -32.75 -22.49
CA VAL A 22 -4.35 -32.17 -22.78
C VAL A 22 -3.40 -33.25 -23.33
N GLY A 23 -3.19 -33.27 -24.65
CA GLY A 23 -2.18 -34.10 -25.31
C GLY A 23 -0.88 -33.31 -25.57
N PHE A 24 0.26 -33.85 -25.13
CA PHE A 24 1.60 -33.30 -25.37
C PHE A 24 1.97 -33.39 -26.86
N SER A 25 2.36 -32.27 -27.50
CA SER A 25 2.92 -32.31 -28.86
C SER A 25 4.43 -32.07 -28.85
N VAL A 26 5.20 -33.04 -29.34
CA VAL A 26 6.65 -32.92 -29.59
C VAL A 26 6.90 -31.78 -30.59
N THR A 27 7.84 -30.89 -30.28
CA THR A 27 8.20 -29.75 -31.13
C THR A 27 9.65 -29.82 -31.58
N GLY A 28 9.91 -29.57 -32.87
CA GLY A 28 11.25 -29.46 -33.44
C GLY A 28 11.56 -28.00 -33.80
N VAL A 29 12.77 -27.54 -33.50
CA VAL A 29 13.24 -26.19 -33.84
C VAL A 29 14.34 -26.30 -34.87
N VAL A 30 14.26 -25.48 -35.91
CA VAL A 30 15.25 -25.48 -37.00
C VAL A 30 15.81 -24.08 -37.16
N ALA A 31 17.11 -23.93 -36.92
CA ALA A 31 17.83 -22.70 -37.17
C ALA A 31 17.93 -22.42 -38.67
N CYS A 32 17.62 -21.19 -39.07
CA CYS A 32 17.83 -20.71 -40.43
C CYS A 32 19.32 -20.40 -40.62
N PRO A 33 20.05 -21.10 -41.51
CA PRO A 33 21.48 -20.89 -41.70
C PRO A 33 21.82 -19.41 -41.97
N GLY A 34 22.82 -18.87 -41.26
CA GLY A 34 23.30 -17.49 -41.44
C GLY A 34 22.39 -16.39 -40.86
N THR A 35 21.39 -16.72 -40.05
CA THR A 35 20.50 -15.73 -39.40
C THR A 35 20.23 -16.08 -37.93
N ASN A 36 19.76 -15.12 -37.14
CA ASN A 36 19.35 -15.34 -35.74
C ASN A 36 17.89 -15.81 -35.60
N THR A 37 17.34 -16.44 -36.64
CA THR A 37 15.92 -16.82 -36.72
C THR A 37 15.72 -18.33 -36.87
N THR A 38 14.55 -18.81 -36.45
CA THR A 38 14.22 -20.22 -36.39
C THR A 38 12.80 -20.49 -36.89
N TYR A 39 12.60 -21.68 -37.46
CA TYR A 39 11.27 -22.23 -37.72
C TYR A 39 10.89 -23.23 -36.64
N ILE A 40 9.64 -23.13 -36.19
CA ILE A 40 9.09 -23.97 -35.12
C ILE A 40 8.10 -24.95 -35.74
N PHE A 41 8.33 -26.24 -35.51
CA PHE A 41 7.52 -27.33 -36.01
C PHE A 41 6.86 -28.08 -34.84
N ALA A 42 5.59 -28.45 -34.98
CA ALA A 42 4.86 -29.23 -33.99
C ALA A 42 4.37 -30.54 -34.59
N PHE A 43 4.39 -31.62 -33.81
CA PHE A 43 3.94 -32.94 -34.22
C PHE A 43 2.48 -32.89 -34.69
N SER A 44 2.21 -33.57 -35.80
CA SER A 44 0.90 -33.70 -36.43
C SER A 44 0.34 -35.11 -36.24
N LYS A 45 1.02 -36.12 -36.82
CA LYS A 45 0.62 -37.53 -36.77
C LYS A 45 1.79 -38.44 -37.10
N LYS A 46 1.70 -39.71 -36.70
CA LYS A 46 2.68 -40.76 -37.02
C LYS A 46 2.12 -41.72 -38.05
N THR A 47 2.92 -42.06 -39.05
CA THR A 47 2.62 -43.11 -40.04
C THR A 47 3.56 -44.29 -39.82
N MET A 48 3.28 -45.44 -40.45
CA MET A 48 4.17 -46.61 -40.41
C MET A 48 5.60 -46.35 -40.88
N LYS A 49 5.82 -45.27 -41.66
CA LYS A 49 7.11 -44.97 -42.29
C LYS A 49 7.81 -43.70 -41.76
N TYR A 50 7.10 -42.78 -41.12
CA TYR A 50 7.64 -41.48 -40.66
C TYR A 50 6.64 -40.73 -39.79
N GLU A 51 7.14 -39.74 -39.05
CA GLU A 51 6.36 -38.78 -38.28
C GLU A 51 6.15 -37.49 -39.09
N GLN A 52 4.97 -36.88 -39.02
CA GLN A 52 4.64 -35.62 -39.69
C GLN A 52 4.63 -34.48 -38.68
N TYR A 53 5.27 -33.38 -39.03
CA TYR A 53 5.30 -32.15 -38.24
C TYR A 53 4.81 -30.98 -39.09
N TYR A 54 4.09 -30.03 -38.50
CA TYR A 54 3.65 -28.82 -39.19
C TYR A 54 4.33 -27.56 -38.66
N CYS A 55 4.57 -26.57 -39.52
CA CYS A 55 5.07 -25.26 -39.10
C CYS A 55 4.01 -24.49 -38.30
N VAL A 56 4.33 -24.14 -37.05
CA VAL A 56 3.40 -23.51 -36.09
C VAL A 56 2.92 -22.14 -36.57
N LYS A 57 3.83 -21.33 -37.13
CA LYS A 57 3.50 -19.97 -37.61
C LYS A 57 2.67 -20.00 -38.89
N CYS A 58 3.00 -20.87 -39.84
CA CYS A 58 2.15 -21.06 -41.03
C CYS A 58 0.72 -21.46 -40.63
N LYS A 59 0.57 -22.42 -39.69
CA LYS A 59 -0.75 -22.87 -39.21
C LYS A 59 -1.54 -21.73 -38.56
N GLY A 60 -0.87 -20.84 -37.83
CA GLY A 60 -1.47 -19.62 -37.27
C GLY A 60 -2.02 -18.66 -38.34
N LEU A 61 -1.44 -18.67 -39.55
CA LEU A 61 -1.91 -17.93 -40.73
C LEU A 61 -2.94 -18.72 -41.56
N LYS A 62 -3.58 -19.73 -40.97
CA LYS A 62 -4.58 -20.60 -41.61
C LYS A 62 -4.06 -21.37 -42.84
N LYS A 63 -2.75 -21.63 -42.93
CA LYS A 63 -2.14 -22.48 -43.97
C LYS A 63 -1.25 -23.53 -43.34
N THR A 64 -1.27 -24.77 -43.85
CA THR A 64 -0.49 -25.85 -43.23
C THR A 64 0.70 -26.20 -44.10
N LYS A 65 1.91 -26.07 -43.54
CA LYS A 65 3.15 -26.57 -44.12
C LYS A 65 3.63 -27.74 -43.29
N ILE A 66 3.75 -28.90 -43.90
CA ILE A 66 4.08 -30.17 -43.24
C ILE A 66 5.46 -30.61 -43.69
N ILE A 67 6.22 -31.19 -42.79
CA ILE A 67 7.49 -31.84 -43.05
C ILE A 67 7.52 -33.22 -42.41
N ALA A 68 8.16 -34.18 -43.07
CA ALA A 68 8.32 -35.54 -42.57
C ALA A 68 9.63 -35.71 -41.82
N VAL A 69 9.59 -36.45 -40.71
CA VAL A 69 10.72 -36.75 -39.83
C VAL A 69 10.81 -38.27 -39.65
N ARG A 70 12.00 -38.84 -39.83
CA ARG A 70 12.29 -40.25 -39.56
C ARG A 70 13.58 -40.34 -38.75
N ASP A 71 13.60 -41.15 -37.70
CA ASP A 71 14.76 -41.36 -36.83
C ASP A 71 15.38 -40.03 -36.34
N ASN A 72 14.51 -39.09 -35.92
CA ASN A 72 14.87 -37.73 -35.49
C ASN A 72 15.58 -36.86 -36.55
N LYS A 73 15.46 -37.20 -37.84
CA LYS A 73 15.99 -36.42 -38.96
C LYS A 73 14.88 -35.97 -39.90
N PHE A 74 14.93 -34.70 -40.30
CA PHE A 74 14.02 -34.18 -41.33
C PHE A 74 14.35 -34.81 -42.68
N LEU A 75 13.32 -35.29 -43.39
CA LEU A 75 13.48 -35.89 -44.73
C LEU A 75 13.72 -34.84 -45.83
N GLU A 76 13.38 -33.58 -45.55
CA GLU A 76 13.58 -32.43 -46.44
C GLU A 76 14.18 -31.27 -45.64
N ASN A 77 14.81 -30.30 -46.30
CA ASN A 77 15.34 -29.12 -45.61
C ASN A 77 14.18 -28.25 -45.09
N PRO A 78 14.04 -28.07 -43.76
CA PRO A 78 12.90 -27.34 -43.21
C PRO A 78 12.88 -25.86 -43.56
N CYS A 79 14.01 -25.28 -44.00
CA CYS A 79 14.08 -23.88 -44.42
C CYS A 79 13.57 -23.66 -45.85
N THR A 80 13.44 -24.72 -46.67
CA THR A 80 13.14 -24.62 -48.11
C THR A 80 11.73 -25.05 -48.50
N ILE A 81 10.87 -25.44 -47.56
CA ILE A 81 9.50 -25.97 -47.81
C ILE A 81 8.47 -24.89 -48.22
N GLY A 82 8.93 -23.70 -48.65
CA GLY A 82 8.10 -22.60 -49.12
C GLY A 82 7.16 -22.04 -48.04
N HIS A 83 7.71 -21.61 -46.91
CA HIS A 83 6.94 -20.99 -45.83
C HIS A 83 6.30 -19.67 -46.28
N ILE A 84 5.11 -19.39 -45.75
CA ILE A 84 4.45 -18.07 -45.89
C ILE A 84 4.65 -17.20 -44.66
N CYS A 85 5.22 -17.75 -43.60
CA CYS A 85 5.49 -17.06 -42.35
C CYS A 85 6.93 -16.57 -42.29
N THR A 86 7.16 -15.52 -41.53
CA THR A 86 8.51 -15.11 -41.13
C THR A 86 9.02 -15.99 -39.98
N PRO A 87 10.30 -16.41 -40.01
CA PRO A 87 10.91 -17.16 -38.92
C PRO A 87 11.04 -16.30 -37.65
N VAL A 88 11.02 -16.95 -36.50
CA VAL A 88 11.01 -16.29 -35.18
C VAL A 88 12.44 -16.08 -34.70
N GLU A 89 12.71 -14.93 -34.08
CA GLU A 89 14.00 -14.68 -33.43
C GLU A 89 14.30 -15.75 -32.37
N ALA A 90 15.47 -16.38 -32.47
CA ALA A 90 15.84 -17.53 -31.65
C ALA A 90 15.81 -17.21 -30.15
N ALA A 91 16.34 -16.04 -29.76
CA ALA A 91 16.40 -15.62 -28.36
C ALA A 91 15.01 -15.46 -27.73
N LYS A 92 14.06 -14.84 -28.44
CA LYS A 92 12.65 -14.69 -27.99
C LYS A 92 11.97 -16.03 -27.80
N ASP A 93 12.18 -16.96 -28.72
CA ASP A 93 11.59 -18.29 -28.66
C ASP A 93 12.18 -19.13 -27.50
N ILE A 94 13.49 -19.06 -27.29
CA ILE A 94 14.17 -19.72 -26.15
C ILE A 94 13.67 -19.12 -24.82
N ALA A 95 13.68 -17.80 -24.66
CA ALA A 95 13.22 -17.13 -23.43
C ALA A 95 11.76 -17.46 -23.10
N LEU A 96 10.90 -17.53 -24.13
CA LEU A 96 9.52 -17.94 -23.99
C LEU A 96 9.40 -19.40 -23.53
N ARG A 97 10.16 -20.32 -24.13
CA ARG A 97 10.20 -21.74 -23.71
C ARG A 97 10.67 -21.90 -22.28
N THR A 98 11.78 -21.26 -21.91
CA THR A 98 12.31 -21.31 -20.54
C THR A 98 11.30 -20.79 -19.52
N SER A 99 10.51 -19.77 -19.88
CA SER A 99 9.42 -19.28 -19.02
C SER A 99 8.31 -20.32 -18.82
N TYR A 100 7.98 -21.09 -19.84
CA TYR A 100 7.00 -22.18 -19.74
C TYR A 100 7.54 -23.37 -18.97
N GLU A 101 8.79 -23.77 -19.21
CA GLU A 101 9.46 -24.85 -18.49
C GLU A 101 9.55 -24.55 -16.99
N MET A 102 9.95 -23.32 -16.62
CA MET A 102 9.90 -22.87 -15.23
C MET A 102 8.50 -23.06 -14.62
N VAL A 103 7.45 -22.58 -15.29
CA VAL A 103 6.07 -22.71 -14.82
C VAL A 103 5.62 -24.17 -14.74
N HIS A 104 6.04 -25.01 -15.69
CA HIS A 104 5.72 -26.43 -15.70
C HIS A 104 6.40 -27.15 -14.54
N ASN A 105 7.70 -26.95 -14.36
CA ASN A 105 8.50 -27.54 -13.29
C ASN A 105 7.94 -27.16 -11.92
N ILE A 106 7.53 -25.91 -11.73
CA ILE A 106 6.88 -25.46 -10.49
C ILE A 106 5.59 -26.23 -10.22
N LYS A 107 4.82 -26.56 -11.26
CA LYS A 107 3.53 -27.27 -11.14
C LYS A 107 3.70 -28.77 -10.92
N THR A 108 4.77 -29.35 -11.45
CA THR A 108 5.01 -30.79 -11.42
C THR A 108 5.89 -31.23 -10.26
N ASP A 109 6.69 -30.33 -9.67
CA ASP A 109 7.51 -30.58 -8.48
C ASP A 109 6.70 -30.28 -7.19
N PRO A 110 6.38 -31.29 -6.36
CA PRO A 110 5.65 -31.11 -5.10
C PRO A 110 6.37 -30.17 -4.11
N THR A 111 7.70 -30.09 -4.18
CA THR A 111 8.53 -29.26 -3.29
C THR A 111 8.60 -27.80 -3.74
N SER A 112 8.04 -27.46 -4.90
CA SER A 112 8.11 -26.11 -5.46
C SER A 112 7.09 -25.14 -4.87
N SER A 113 6.02 -25.63 -4.23
CA SER A 113 4.99 -24.83 -3.54
C SER A 113 5.51 -24.09 -2.29
N SER A 114 6.57 -24.61 -1.66
CA SER A 114 7.18 -24.03 -0.45
C SER A 114 8.26 -22.98 -0.76
N LYS A 115 8.70 -22.87 -2.02
CA LYS A 115 9.74 -21.94 -2.45
C LYS A 115 9.13 -20.59 -2.86
N PRO A 116 9.68 -19.44 -2.41
CA PRO A 116 9.20 -18.13 -2.84
C PRO A 116 9.27 -17.93 -4.37
N PRO A 117 8.32 -17.19 -4.99
CA PRO A 117 8.35 -16.93 -6.43
C PRO A 117 9.65 -16.32 -6.96
N LEU A 118 10.32 -15.50 -6.12
CA LEU A 118 11.62 -14.92 -6.47
C LEU A 118 12.73 -16.00 -6.57
N GLN A 119 12.65 -17.05 -5.78
CA GLN A 119 13.64 -18.14 -5.80
C GLN A 119 13.54 -18.95 -7.09
N HIS A 120 12.32 -19.23 -7.57
CA HIS A 120 12.10 -19.85 -8.87
C HIS A 120 12.66 -19.00 -10.01
N TRP A 121 12.37 -17.70 -10.00
CA TRP A 121 12.89 -16.74 -10.97
C TRP A 121 14.42 -16.69 -11.03
N LEU A 122 15.08 -16.60 -9.87
CA LEU A 122 16.54 -16.56 -9.78
C LEU A 122 17.19 -17.88 -10.21
N SER A 123 16.57 -19.01 -9.87
CA SER A 123 17.06 -20.33 -10.28
C SER A 123 17.02 -20.48 -11.80
N THR A 124 15.92 -20.05 -12.44
CA THR A 124 15.80 -20.08 -13.91
C THR A 124 16.78 -19.11 -14.60
N LEU A 125 17.02 -17.91 -14.05
CA LEU A 125 18.06 -17.02 -14.58
C LEU A 125 19.46 -17.67 -14.52
N LYS A 126 19.76 -18.37 -13.42
CA LYS A 126 21.02 -19.10 -13.27
C LYS A 126 21.12 -20.25 -14.27
N GLU A 127 20.03 -20.97 -14.53
CA GLU A 127 19.98 -22.05 -15.54
C GLU A 127 20.23 -21.52 -16.96
N ILE A 128 19.68 -20.34 -17.31
CA ILE A 128 19.95 -19.70 -18.60
C ILE A 128 21.44 -19.31 -18.69
N ASP A 129 21.97 -18.70 -17.64
CA ASP A 129 23.36 -18.24 -17.59
C ASP A 129 24.38 -19.40 -17.73
N GLN A 130 24.04 -20.55 -17.15
CA GLN A 130 24.87 -21.75 -17.13
C GLN A 130 24.63 -22.71 -18.29
N ASN A 131 23.78 -22.36 -19.27
CA ASN A 131 23.43 -23.26 -20.37
C ASN A 131 24.58 -23.36 -21.41
N PRO A 132 25.26 -24.52 -21.53
CA PRO A 132 26.43 -24.67 -22.41
C PRO A 132 26.06 -24.73 -23.90
N LYS A 133 24.77 -24.80 -24.24
CA LYS A 133 24.28 -24.82 -25.62
C LYS A 133 24.10 -23.41 -26.19
N LEU A 134 24.24 -22.36 -25.38
CA LEU A 134 24.12 -20.96 -25.80
C LEU A 134 25.49 -20.32 -25.87
N ASP A 135 25.84 -19.79 -27.04
CA ASP A 135 26.95 -18.85 -27.17
C ASP A 135 26.66 -17.55 -26.38
N ASP A 136 27.69 -16.77 -26.11
CA ASP A 136 27.62 -15.63 -25.18
C ASP A 136 26.68 -14.51 -25.69
N ASP A 137 26.61 -14.26 -26.99
CA ASP A 137 25.72 -13.25 -27.59
C ASP A 137 24.25 -13.70 -27.51
N THR A 138 23.98 -14.97 -27.86
CA THR A 138 22.64 -15.55 -27.72
C THR A 138 22.19 -15.59 -26.26
N ARG A 139 23.09 -15.92 -25.33
CA ARG A 139 22.80 -15.97 -23.88
C ARG A 139 22.38 -14.61 -23.35
N ALA A 140 23.10 -13.54 -23.69
CA ALA A 140 22.77 -12.18 -23.28
C ALA A 140 21.37 -11.76 -23.78
N LYS A 141 21.04 -12.05 -25.04
CA LYS A 141 19.73 -11.77 -25.63
C LYS A 141 18.60 -12.59 -25.01
N VAL A 142 18.83 -13.86 -24.73
CA VAL A 142 17.85 -14.72 -24.03
C VAL A 142 17.61 -14.22 -22.61
N MET A 143 18.66 -13.79 -21.90
CA MET A 143 18.54 -13.21 -20.55
C MET A 143 17.74 -11.91 -20.56
N ASP A 144 17.97 -11.03 -21.53
CA ASP A 144 17.22 -9.78 -21.70
C ASP A 144 15.73 -10.04 -22.01
N GLU A 145 15.45 -10.91 -22.98
CA GLU A 145 14.07 -11.31 -23.35
C GLU A 145 13.35 -12.06 -22.21
N PHE A 146 14.06 -12.92 -21.47
CA PHE A 146 13.49 -13.61 -20.32
C PHE A 146 13.20 -12.62 -19.19
N ARG A 147 14.10 -11.68 -18.92
CA ARG A 147 13.95 -10.65 -17.90
C ARG A 147 12.79 -9.71 -18.25
N GLY A 148 12.71 -9.24 -19.48
CA GLY A 148 11.74 -8.23 -19.93
C GLY A 148 11.73 -7.01 -18.99
N GLU A 149 10.54 -6.59 -18.57
CA GLU A 149 10.33 -5.53 -17.56
C GLU A 149 10.74 -5.93 -16.11
N GLY A 150 11.25 -7.15 -15.92
CA GLY A 150 11.76 -7.67 -14.66
C GLY A 150 10.80 -8.59 -13.92
N PHE A 151 11.22 -8.97 -12.70
CA PHE A 151 10.51 -9.96 -11.87
C PHE A 151 9.05 -9.59 -11.59
N SER A 152 8.74 -8.31 -11.40
CA SER A 152 7.38 -7.83 -11.09
C SER A 152 6.34 -8.30 -12.11
N HIS A 153 6.70 -8.34 -13.40
CA HIS A 153 5.81 -8.77 -14.48
C HIS A 153 5.55 -10.29 -14.45
N LYS A 154 6.55 -11.09 -14.06
CA LYS A 154 6.45 -12.57 -14.03
C LYS A 154 6.02 -13.14 -12.67
N LYS A 155 6.09 -12.34 -11.59
CA LYS A 155 5.71 -12.73 -10.22
C LYS A 155 4.33 -13.38 -10.16
N ARG A 156 3.33 -12.81 -10.85
CA ARG A 156 1.95 -13.31 -10.86
C ARG A 156 1.85 -14.71 -11.50
N THR A 157 2.56 -14.94 -12.60
CA THR A 157 2.55 -16.22 -13.33
C THR A 157 3.24 -17.32 -12.54
N ILE A 158 4.40 -17.02 -11.94
CA ILE A 158 5.15 -17.95 -11.08
C ILE A 158 4.32 -18.33 -9.84
N ARG A 159 3.69 -17.34 -9.20
CA ARG A 159 2.81 -17.58 -8.05
C ARG A 159 1.61 -18.47 -8.40
N ARG A 160 0.96 -18.21 -9.54
CA ARG A 160 -0.14 -19.06 -10.03
C ARG A 160 0.31 -20.50 -10.24
N ALA A 161 1.50 -20.69 -10.81
CA ALA A 161 2.10 -22.01 -11.01
C ALA A 161 2.39 -22.72 -9.69
N ALA A 162 2.99 -22.03 -8.71
CA ALA A 162 3.31 -22.58 -7.39
C ALA A 162 2.06 -23.02 -6.60
N ASN A 163 0.92 -22.42 -6.91
CA ASN A 163 -0.36 -22.69 -6.27
C ASN A 163 -1.25 -23.67 -7.06
N THR A 164 -0.75 -24.30 -8.14
CA THR A 164 -1.56 -25.23 -8.97
C THR A 164 -1.39 -26.71 -8.60
N GLY A 165 -0.42 -27.07 -7.74
CA GLY A 165 -0.25 -28.42 -7.20
C GLY A 165 -1.17 -28.62 -5.99
N ASP A 166 -2.16 -29.50 -6.15
CA ASP A 166 -3.35 -29.65 -5.32
C ASP A 166 -4.23 -28.41 -5.23
N LYS A 167 -5.54 -28.62 -5.00
CA LYS A 167 -6.50 -27.55 -4.72
C LYS A 167 -6.00 -26.76 -3.50
N ALA A 168 -5.16 -25.75 -3.71
CA ALA A 168 -4.63 -24.93 -2.64
C ALA A 168 -5.84 -24.33 -1.90
N THR A 169 -6.04 -24.76 -0.66
CA THR A 169 -7.13 -24.32 0.18
C THR A 169 -7.17 -22.79 0.13
N PRO A 170 -8.30 -22.16 -0.22
CA PRO A 170 -8.38 -20.72 -0.35
C PRO A 170 -7.82 -20.06 0.92
N VAL A 171 -7.05 -18.99 0.76
CA VAL A 171 -6.61 -18.19 1.91
C VAL A 171 -7.82 -17.44 2.42
N THR A 172 -8.31 -17.83 3.59
CA THR A 172 -9.47 -17.25 4.27
C THR A 172 -9.04 -16.73 5.64
N MET A 173 -9.96 -16.09 6.36
CA MET A 173 -9.68 -15.66 7.73
C MET A 173 -9.30 -16.87 8.62
N ASP A 174 -10.01 -18.00 8.49
CA ASP A 174 -9.72 -19.19 9.29
C ASP A 174 -8.47 -19.96 8.83
N ASN A 175 -8.17 -19.89 7.53
CA ASN A 175 -7.09 -20.64 6.90
C ASN A 175 -6.04 -19.72 6.25
N VAL A 176 -5.02 -19.37 7.03
CA VAL A 176 -3.84 -18.63 6.56
C VAL A 176 -2.63 -19.57 6.53
N PRO A 177 -2.04 -19.84 5.35
CA PRO A 177 -0.81 -20.63 5.24
C PRO A 177 0.35 -20.04 6.06
N SER A 178 1.22 -20.90 6.57
CA SER A 178 2.36 -20.53 7.42
C SER A 178 3.30 -19.51 6.77
N TYR A 179 3.53 -19.58 5.46
CA TYR A 179 4.38 -18.62 4.73
C TYR A 179 3.78 -17.21 4.64
N LEU A 180 2.46 -17.06 4.84
CA LEU A 180 1.79 -15.75 4.96
C LEU A 180 1.70 -15.32 6.43
N ALA A 181 1.49 -16.28 7.35
CA ALA A 181 1.38 -16.02 8.78
C ALA A 181 2.71 -15.66 9.44
N ASN A 182 3.86 -16.09 8.89
CA ASN A 182 5.19 -15.89 9.46
C ASN A 182 6.09 -15.08 8.52
N LEU A 183 6.99 -14.25 9.08
CA LEU A 183 8.03 -13.54 8.35
C LEU A 183 9.12 -14.49 7.82
N ARG A 184 10.01 -13.97 6.98
CA ARG A 184 11.08 -14.74 6.33
C ARG A 184 12.03 -15.43 7.31
N ASP A 185 12.24 -14.85 8.49
CA ASP A 185 13.07 -15.41 9.56
C ASP A 185 12.34 -16.47 10.40
N GLY A 186 11.08 -16.80 10.07
CA GLY A 186 10.25 -17.75 10.78
C GLY A 186 9.47 -17.16 11.95
N SER A 187 9.70 -15.90 12.32
CA SER A 187 8.94 -15.24 13.38
C SER A 187 7.47 -15.06 13.00
N ALA A 188 6.58 -15.16 13.99
CA ALA A 188 5.15 -14.95 13.76
C ALA A 188 4.90 -13.51 13.31
N PHE A 189 4.17 -13.33 12.20
CA PHE A 189 3.70 -12.02 11.76
C PHE A 189 2.24 -11.82 12.14
N LEU A 190 1.41 -12.84 11.89
CA LEU A 190 0.01 -12.91 12.30
C LEU A 190 -0.06 -13.18 13.82
N GLN A 191 -0.28 -12.13 14.60
CA GLN A 191 -0.34 -12.19 16.07
C GLN A 191 -1.73 -12.57 16.60
N LEU A 192 -2.79 -12.24 15.84
CA LEU A 192 -4.16 -12.62 16.17
C LEU A 192 -4.84 -13.16 14.92
N LYS A 193 -5.42 -14.35 15.03
CA LYS A 193 -6.26 -14.97 13.99
C LYS A 193 -7.63 -15.30 14.57
N GLN A 194 -8.64 -14.54 14.16
CA GLN A 194 -10.05 -14.78 14.43
C GLN A 194 -10.82 -14.67 13.11
N HIS A 195 -11.98 -15.33 13.03
CA HIS A 195 -12.82 -15.34 11.82
C HIS A 195 -13.20 -13.92 11.33
N ASP A 196 -13.35 -12.95 12.25
CA ASP A 196 -13.73 -11.56 11.97
C ASP A 196 -12.59 -10.53 12.17
N MET A 197 -11.40 -10.99 12.58
CA MET A 197 -10.27 -10.11 12.87
C MET A 197 -8.90 -10.78 12.73
N HIS A 198 -8.03 -10.19 11.90
CA HIS A 198 -6.60 -10.52 11.89
C HIS A 198 -5.76 -9.32 12.32
N VAL A 199 -4.72 -9.57 13.12
CA VAL A 199 -3.72 -8.56 13.51
C VAL A 199 -2.33 -9.04 13.12
N TYR A 200 -1.60 -8.22 12.36
CA TYR A 200 -0.23 -8.48 11.93
C TYR A 200 0.71 -7.45 12.55
N ILE A 201 1.73 -7.92 13.26
CA ILE A 201 2.77 -7.11 13.89
C ILE A 201 4.10 -7.85 13.73
N SER A 202 5.12 -7.13 13.27
CA SER A 202 6.51 -7.59 13.28
C SER A 202 7.14 -7.15 14.61
N ASP A 203 7.43 -8.11 15.48
CA ASP A 203 8.00 -7.85 16.81
C ASP A 203 9.35 -7.11 16.69
N LEU A 204 10.18 -7.53 15.72
CA LEU A 204 11.45 -6.88 15.40
C LEU A 204 11.30 -5.43 14.93
N SER A 205 10.34 -5.16 14.04
CA SER A 205 10.10 -3.80 13.56
C SER A 205 9.57 -2.90 14.68
N LEU A 206 8.73 -3.43 15.57
CA LEU A 206 8.25 -2.67 16.73
C LEU A 206 9.38 -2.38 17.72
N GLU A 207 10.22 -3.36 18.03
CA GLU A 207 11.40 -3.20 18.88
C GLU A 207 12.31 -2.09 18.33
N LYS A 208 12.63 -2.14 17.04
CA LYS A 208 13.44 -1.12 16.36
C LYS A 208 12.79 0.26 16.40
N ALA A 209 11.48 0.36 16.22
CA ALA A 209 10.78 1.64 16.36
C ALA A 209 10.94 2.21 17.78
N CYS A 210 10.79 1.37 18.81
CA CYS A 210 11.00 1.77 20.20
C CYS A 210 12.44 2.25 20.45
N ARG A 211 13.44 1.51 19.96
CA ARG A 211 14.86 1.89 20.03
C ARG A 211 15.16 3.21 19.32
N ASN A 212 14.44 3.50 18.23
CA ASN A 212 14.50 4.77 17.52
C ASN A 212 13.66 5.90 18.16
N ALA A 213 13.39 5.82 19.47
CA ALA A 213 12.61 6.80 20.22
C ALA A 213 11.24 7.07 19.58
N LEU A 214 10.43 6.02 19.40
CA LEU A 214 9.02 6.11 19.05
C LEU A 214 8.31 7.08 20.01
N TYR A 215 7.62 8.08 19.47
CA TYR A 215 7.00 9.14 20.28
C TYR A 215 5.58 9.52 19.83
N VAL A 216 5.16 9.17 18.61
CA VAL A 216 3.77 9.32 18.16
C VAL A 216 3.26 8.02 17.53
N LEU A 217 2.01 7.67 17.83
CA LEU A 217 1.23 6.67 17.12
C LEU A 217 0.15 7.38 16.29
N VAL A 218 -0.05 6.96 15.04
CA VAL A 218 -1.08 7.49 14.14
C VAL A 218 -1.95 6.34 13.64
N GLY A 219 -3.22 6.32 14.01
CA GLY A 219 -4.17 5.28 13.64
C GLY A 219 -5.17 5.77 12.60
N ASP A 220 -5.37 5.00 11.53
CA ASP A 220 -6.34 5.31 10.48
C ASP A 220 -6.87 4.05 9.78
N GLY A 221 -8.08 4.15 9.22
CA GLY A 221 -8.79 3.04 8.57
C GLY A 221 -9.08 3.31 7.09
N VAL A 222 -9.02 2.26 6.27
CA VAL A 222 -9.40 2.31 4.85
C VAL A 222 -10.34 1.16 4.49
N HIS A 223 -11.51 1.48 3.91
CA HIS A 223 -12.53 0.49 3.56
C HIS A 223 -12.28 -0.19 2.22
N SER A 224 -11.85 0.55 1.20
CA SER A 224 -11.68 0.01 -0.16
C SER A 224 -10.58 -1.05 -0.27
N LYS A 225 -9.70 -1.15 0.74
CA LYS A 225 -8.59 -2.11 0.78
C LYS A 225 -8.83 -3.30 1.70
N ALA A 226 -10.01 -3.41 2.32
CA ALA A 226 -10.40 -4.62 3.03
C ALA A 226 -10.54 -5.81 2.03
N PRO A 227 -10.12 -7.03 2.39
CA PRO A 227 -10.23 -8.19 1.50
C PRO A 227 -11.67 -8.48 1.04
N ARG A 228 -11.86 -9.04 -0.16
CA ARG A 228 -13.20 -9.44 -0.66
C ARG A 228 -13.87 -10.52 0.19
N CYS A 229 -13.08 -11.33 0.89
CA CYS A 229 -13.59 -12.45 1.67
C CYS A 229 -14.17 -12.04 3.03
N VAL A 230 -13.99 -10.78 3.45
CA VAL A 230 -14.58 -10.27 4.69
C VAL A 230 -15.88 -9.52 4.39
N ARG A 231 -16.73 -9.37 5.41
CA ARG A 231 -18.04 -8.73 5.29
C ARG A 231 -17.95 -7.32 4.67
N LYS A 232 -18.93 -6.96 3.84
CA LYS A 232 -19.06 -5.59 3.30
C LYS A 232 -19.13 -4.58 4.45
N GLY A 233 -18.32 -3.52 4.36
CA GLY A 233 -18.18 -2.52 5.41
C GLY A 233 -17.01 -2.75 6.36
N SER A 234 -16.25 -3.85 6.20
CA SER A 234 -14.97 -4.08 6.88
C SER A 234 -13.94 -2.99 6.58
N GLN A 235 -12.84 -2.99 7.34
CA GLN A 235 -11.71 -2.10 7.12
C GLN A 235 -10.38 -2.80 7.24
N LEU A 236 -9.39 -2.23 6.55
CA LEU A 236 -8.00 -2.36 6.93
C LEU A 236 -7.66 -1.15 7.81
N TYR A 237 -7.30 -1.39 9.06
CA TYR A 237 -6.85 -0.38 10.02
C TYR A 237 -5.34 -0.49 10.23
N VAL A 238 -4.63 0.65 10.21
CA VAL A 238 -3.18 0.67 10.30
C VAL A 238 -2.67 1.59 11.41
N ILE A 239 -1.85 0.96 12.24
CA ILE A 239 -0.90 1.43 13.26
C ILE A 239 0.37 2.11 12.76
N HIS A 240 0.46 3.40 12.48
CA HIS A 240 1.76 4.03 12.18
C HIS A 240 2.48 4.48 13.45
N GLY A 241 3.80 4.27 13.51
CA GLY A 241 4.68 4.86 14.52
C GLY A 241 5.58 5.93 13.93
N ILE A 242 5.77 7.03 14.65
CA ILE A 242 6.68 8.11 14.31
C ILE A 242 7.85 8.08 15.29
N CYS A 243 9.04 7.90 14.76
CA CYS A 243 10.30 7.76 15.47
C CYS A 243 11.16 9.03 15.30
N ARG A 244 12.30 9.09 16.00
CA ARG A 244 13.29 10.18 15.89
C ARG A 244 13.52 10.61 14.45
N GLY A 245 13.67 11.91 14.24
CA GLY A 245 13.84 12.50 12.91
C GLY A 245 12.54 12.55 12.09
N GLY A 246 11.39 12.16 12.67
CA GLY A 246 10.10 12.14 11.99
C GLY A 246 9.92 10.96 11.03
N VAL A 247 10.72 9.90 11.20
CA VAL A 247 10.62 8.66 10.43
C VAL A 247 9.30 7.98 10.78
N ASP A 248 8.44 7.80 9.80
CA ASP A 248 7.13 7.16 9.92
C ASP A 248 7.15 5.76 9.33
N VAL A 249 6.65 4.80 10.09
CA VAL A 249 6.58 3.40 9.66
C VAL A 249 5.28 2.75 10.09
N PRO A 250 4.69 1.87 9.27
CA PRO A 250 3.56 1.04 9.69
C PRO A 250 4.07 -0.07 10.63
N LEU A 251 3.47 -0.15 11.82
CA LEU A 251 3.84 -1.07 12.91
C LEU A 251 2.78 -2.14 13.18
N LEU A 252 1.51 -1.84 12.87
CA LEU A 252 0.39 -2.78 13.05
C LEU A 252 -0.55 -2.70 11.86
N TYR A 253 -0.96 -3.85 11.34
CA TYR A 253 -2.03 -3.98 10.36
C TYR A 253 -3.16 -4.81 10.93
N ALA A 254 -4.39 -4.32 10.85
CA ALA A 254 -5.56 -5.04 11.30
C ALA A 254 -6.61 -5.13 10.19
N ILE A 255 -7.07 -6.35 9.90
CA ILE A 255 -8.24 -6.58 9.05
C ILE A 255 -9.41 -6.81 10.00
N MET A 256 -10.42 -5.94 9.95
CA MET A 256 -11.48 -5.92 10.96
C MET A 256 -12.86 -5.83 10.29
N GLU A 257 -13.77 -6.74 10.64
CA GLU A 257 -15.17 -6.63 10.22
C GLU A 257 -15.96 -5.62 11.05
N LYS A 258 -15.67 -5.54 12.34
CA LYS A 258 -16.31 -4.63 13.30
C LYS A 258 -15.44 -3.40 13.55
N LYS A 259 -16.10 -2.28 13.84
CA LYS A 259 -15.49 -0.98 14.18
C LYS A 259 -16.07 -0.41 15.48
N ASP A 260 -16.47 -1.30 16.37
CA ASP A 260 -16.92 -0.94 17.70
C ASP A 260 -15.72 -0.81 18.65
N LYS A 261 -16.00 -0.31 19.86
CA LYS A 261 -14.96 -0.09 20.87
C LYS A 261 -14.20 -1.38 21.19
N ALA A 262 -14.91 -2.51 21.33
CA ALA A 262 -14.30 -3.78 21.71
C ALA A 262 -13.32 -4.28 20.62
N ALA A 263 -13.68 -4.14 19.34
CA ALA A 263 -12.79 -4.49 18.24
C ALA A 263 -11.49 -3.65 18.26
N TYR A 264 -11.59 -2.34 18.51
CA TYR A 264 -10.41 -1.50 18.66
C TYR A 264 -9.60 -1.84 19.92
N GLU A 265 -10.24 -2.14 21.05
CA GLU A 265 -9.55 -2.55 22.28
C GLU A 265 -8.70 -3.80 22.06
N THR A 266 -9.20 -4.79 21.32
CA THR A 266 -8.46 -6.01 20.98
C THR A 266 -7.15 -5.69 20.24
N ILE A 267 -7.20 -4.91 19.16
CA ILE A 267 -5.98 -4.60 18.38
C ILE A 267 -5.00 -3.73 19.18
N LEU A 268 -5.54 -2.81 19.99
CA LEU A 268 -4.75 -1.88 20.80
C LEU A 268 -4.07 -2.60 21.97
N LEU A 269 -4.71 -3.62 22.55
CA LEU A 269 -4.13 -4.44 23.60
C LEU A 269 -2.93 -5.27 23.10
N HIS A 270 -3.02 -5.81 21.88
CA HIS A 270 -1.87 -6.44 21.23
C HIS A 270 -0.72 -5.44 21.10
N LEU A 271 -0.95 -4.26 20.51
CA LEU A 271 0.08 -3.23 20.40
C LEU A 271 0.68 -2.84 21.76
N LYS A 272 -0.16 -2.58 22.76
CA LYS A 272 0.26 -2.21 24.12
C LYS A 272 1.17 -3.27 24.73
N THR A 273 0.84 -4.55 24.58
CA THR A 273 1.62 -5.67 25.12
C THR A 273 3.05 -5.65 24.60
N HIS A 274 3.23 -5.42 23.30
CA HIS A 274 4.58 -5.31 22.72
C HIS A 274 5.28 -4.01 23.13
N LEU A 275 4.59 -2.87 23.18
CA LEU A 275 5.19 -1.60 23.63
C LEU A 275 5.72 -1.68 25.07
N LEU A 276 4.96 -2.29 25.98
CA LEU A 276 5.37 -2.50 27.37
C LEU A 276 6.56 -3.46 27.48
N ARG A 277 6.61 -4.51 26.64
CA ARG A 277 7.76 -5.43 26.58
C ARG A 277 9.07 -4.69 26.27
N TYR A 278 9.03 -3.62 25.48
CA TYR A 278 10.18 -2.80 25.12
C TYR A 278 10.37 -1.58 26.01
N ASN A 279 9.81 -1.60 27.24
CA ASN A 279 9.95 -0.56 28.25
C ASN A 279 9.52 0.84 27.79
N VAL A 280 8.56 0.93 26.85
CA VAL A 280 8.01 2.22 26.44
C VAL A 280 7.09 2.75 27.53
N ASN A 281 7.40 3.95 28.03
CA ASN A 281 6.48 4.69 28.89
C ASN A 281 5.33 5.26 28.06
N LEU A 282 4.14 4.67 28.20
CA LEU A 282 2.95 5.05 27.43
C LEU A 282 2.53 6.51 27.64
N LYS A 283 2.92 7.14 28.76
CA LYS A 283 2.62 8.56 29.03
C LYS A 283 3.41 9.52 28.14
N ASP A 284 4.56 9.07 27.64
CA ASP A 284 5.42 9.86 26.75
C ASP A 284 4.97 9.75 25.29
N LEU A 285 4.06 8.81 24.98
CA LEU A 285 3.48 8.66 23.66
C LEU A 285 2.30 9.61 23.45
N ARG A 286 2.19 10.09 22.22
CA ARG A 286 1.00 10.78 21.71
C ARG A 286 0.30 9.93 20.67
N PHE A 287 -1.01 9.76 20.79
CA PHE A 287 -1.82 9.01 19.83
C PHE A 287 -2.67 9.99 19.00
N VAL A 288 -2.44 10.06 17.70
CA VAL A 288 -3.19 10.88 16.74
C VAL A 288 -4.16 10.01 15.95
N VAL A 289 -5.45 10.33 15.99
CA VAL A 289 -6.50 9.57 15.28
C VAL A 289 -7.54 10.49 14.64
N ASP A 290 -8.34 9.95 13.75
CA ASP A 290 -9.59 10.60 13.35
C ASP A 290 -10.64 10.59 14.49
N TYR A 291 -11.72 11.36 14.33
CA TYR A 291 -12.77 11.56 15.33
C TYR A 291 -13.76 10.39 15.45
N GLU A 292 -13.31 9.16 15.18
CA GLU A 292 -14.12 7.97 15.36
C GLU A 292 -14.27 7.66 16.86
N ARG A 293 -15.51 7.78 17.36
CA ARG A 293 -15.81 7.65 18.79
C ARG A 293 -15.37 6.31 19.39
N ALA A 294 -15.54 5.22 18.65
CA ALA A 294 -15.17 3.88 19.08
C ALA A 294 -13.65 3.75 19.28
N ALA A 295 -12.85 4.18 18.31
CA ALA A 295 -11.39 4.16 18.38
C ALA A 295 -10.87 5.04 19.53
N ILE A 296 -11.38 6.26 19.67
CA ILE A 296 -11.00 7.17 20.76
C ILE A 296 -11.31 6.56 22.13
N ALA A 297 -12.51 5.99 22.30
CA ALA A 297 -12.92 5.36 23.55
C ALA A 297 -12.05 4.15 23.88
N ALA A 298 -11.68 3.36 22.86
CA ALA A 298 -10.79 2.21 23.02
C ALA A 298 -9.36 2.62 23.40
N ILE A 299 -8.80 3.67 22.79
CA ILE A 299 -7.46 4.19 23.14
C ILE A 299 -7.43 4.66 24.59
N ARG A 300 -8.39 5.49 25.00
CA ARG A 300 -8.47 5.99 26.39
C ARG A 300 -8.63 4.88 27.42
N SER A 301 -9.35 3.82 27.05
CA SER A 301 -9.56 2.62 27.88
C SER A 301 -8.29 1.76 27.97
N THR A 302 -7.58 1.59 26.86
CA THR A 302 -6.45 0.66 26.76
C THR A 302 -5.14 1.29 27.25
N PHE A 303 -4.91 2.57 26.95
CA PHE A 303 -3.67 3.29 27.24
C PHE A 303 -3.89 4.34 28.33
N GLU A 304 -3.66 3.94 29.58
CA GLU A 304 -3.78 4.86 30.71
C GLU A 304 -2.72 5.97 30.64
N GLY A 305 -3.16 7.22 30.76
CA GLY A 305 -2.27 8.39 30.81
C GLY A 305 -1.66 8.82 29.47
N ILE A 306 -1.97 8.15 28.35
CA ILE A 306 -1.49 8.57 27.03
C ILE A 306 -2.13 9.90 26.60
N THR A 307 -1.38 10.71 25.85
CA THR A 307 -1.95 11.91 25.23
C THR A 307 -2.69 11.53 23.95
N VAL A 308 -4.02 11.60 23.94
CA VAL A 308 -4.83 11.38 22.73
C VAL A 308 -5.16 12.70 22.04
N GLN A 309 -4.94 12.78 20.74
CA GLN A 309 -5.23 13.94 19.91
C GLN A 309 -5.99 13.56 18.64
N GLY A 310 -6.94 14.41 18.26
CA GLY A 310 -7.66 14.31 16.99
C GLY A 310 -6.88 14.97 15.86
N CYS A 311 -7.04 14.45 14.64
CA CYS A 311 -6.48 15.00 13.42
C CYS A 311 -7.00 16.42 13.12
N ALA A 312 -6.11 17.40 12.93
CA ALA A 312 -6.51 18.78 12.63
C ALA A 312 -7.17 18.92 11.23
N PHE A 313 -6.85 18.05 10.28
CA PHE A 313 -7.48 18.06 8.95
C PHE A 313 -8.94 17.62 9.02
N HIS A 314 -9.22 16.48 9.66
CA HIS A 314 -10.59 16.00 9.85
C HIS A 314 -11.44 16.92 10.74
N LEU A 315 -10.82 17.57 11.72
CA LEU A 315 -11.47 18.63 12.51
C LEU A 315 -11.96 19.76 11.62
N ALA A 316 -11.07 20.28 10.77
CA ALA A 316 -11.40 21.35 9.83
C ALA A 316 -12.52 20.93 8.89
N LEU A 317 -12.47 19.72 8.33
CA LEU A 317 -13.56 19.17 7.51
C LEU A 317 -14.89 19.15 8.27
N ALA A 318 -14.91 18.66 9.51
CA ALA A 318 -16.12 18.60 10.34
C ALA A 318 -16.70 20.00 10.60
N TRP A 319 -15.85 20.96 10.96
CA TRP A 319 -16.25 22.34 11.20
C TRP A 319 -16.75 23.01 9.92
N ASN A 320 -16.03 22.85 8.80
CA ASN A 320 -16.40 23.41 7.50
C ASN A 320 -17.75 22.88 6.99
N ARG A 321 -17.98 21.56 7.08
CA ARG A 321 -19.25 20.93 6.71
C ARG A 321 -20.39 21.45 7.58
N ARG A 322 -20.17 21.59 8.89
CA ARG A 322 -21.21 22.08 9.80
C ARG A 322 -21.53 23.56 9.57
N ARG A 323 -20.52 24.38 9.33
CA ARG A 323 -20.65 25.79 8.91
C ARG A 323 -21.42 25.91 7.59
N ASN A 324 -21.15 25.05 6.61
CA ASN A 324 -21.92 24.98 5.35
C ASN A 324 -23.38 24.60 5.60
N GLY A 325 -23.62 23.56 6.41
CA GLY A 325 -24.97 23.09 6.73
C GLY A 325 -25.83 24.11 7.48
N TYR A 326 -25.22 25.10 8.14
CA TYR A 326 -25.92 26.23 8.75
C TYR A 326 -26.05 27.46 7.82
N GLY A 327 -25.73 27.32 6.53
CA GLY A 327 -25.92 28.37 5.52
C GLY A 327 -24.96 29.55 5.64
N LEU A 328 -23.83 29.39 6.35
CA LEU A 328 -22.90 30.48 6.63
C LEU A 328 -21.94 30.79 5.47
N THR A 329 -21.80 29.89 4.50
CA THR A 329 -20.84 30.01 3.40
C THR A 329 -21.01 31.32 2.61
N ARG A 330 -22.25 31.70 2.28
CA ARG A 330 -22.54 32.94 1.53
C ARG A 330 -22.15 34.22 2.27
N PHE A 331 -22.14 34.17 3.62
CA PHE A 331 -21.77 35.31 4.46
C PHE A 331 -20.26 35.37 4.74
N ILE A 332 -19.51 34.33 4.37
CA ILE A 332 -18.05 34.26 4.53
C ILE A 332 -17.36 34.54 3.19
N THR A 333 -17.94 34.07 2.08
CA THR A 333 -17.39 34.21 0.73
C THR A 333 -18.50 34.51 -0.27
N GLY A 334 -18.23 35.39 -1.24
CA GLY A 334 -19.16 35.75 -2.32
C GLY A 334 -19.82 37.12 -2.11
N ASN A 335 -20.84 37.42 -2.93
CA ASN A 335 -21.47 38.74 -2.98
C ASN A 335 -22.20 39.12 -1.69
N ASP A 336 -22.71 38.14 -0.94
CA ASP A 336 -23.39 38.36 0.35
C ASP A 336 -22.42 38.32 1.55
N SER A 337 -21.10 38.36 1.30
CA SER A 337 -20.11 38.28 2.37
C SER A 337 -20.22 39.44 3.35
N VAL A 338 -20.11 39.11 4.64
CA VAL A 338 -20.18 40.06 5.75
C VAL A 338 -18.85 40.00 6.49
N PRO A 339 -18.04 41.08 6.50
CA PRO A 339 -16.72 41.08 7.12
C PRO A 339 -16.70 40.55 8.56
N GLU A 340 -17.70 40.90 9.36
CA GLU A 340 -17.84 40.45 10.75
C GLU A 340 -18.03 38.93 10.87
N VAL A 341 -18.75 38.32 9.92
CA VAL A 341 -18.96 36.87 9.88
C VAL A 341 -17.70 36.15 9.40
N LEU A 342 -16.99 36.70 8.42
CA LEU A 342 -15.69 36.19 7.97
C LEU A 342 -14.65 36.24 9.09
N ASP A 343 -14.53 37.38 9.79
CA ASP A 343 -13.60 37.56 10.90
C ASP A 343 -13.91 36.65 12.08
N TRP A 344 -15.19 36.52 12.40
CA TRP A 344 -15.66 35.57 13.40
C TRP A 344 -15.28 34.13 13.01
N TRP A 345 -15.51 33.74 11.75
CA TRP A 345 -15.16 32.41 11.26
C TRP A 345 -13.65 32.14 11.31
N ASN A 346 -12.83 33.11 10.89
CA ASN A 346 -11.37 33.00 10.97
C ASN A 346 -10.89 32.91 12.42
N THR A 347 -11.48 33.69 13.33
CA THR A 347 -11.20 33.59 14.76
C THR A 347 -11.51 32.18 15.27
N ILE A 348 -12.69 31.63 14.94
CA ILE A 348 -13.09 30.28 15.32
C ILE A 348 -12.11 29.21 14.79
N LYS A 349 -11.75 29.26 13.49
CA LYS A 349 -10.77 28.33 12.89
C LYS A 349 -9.42 28.37 13.61
N GLY A 350 -8.95 29.57 13.93
CA GLY A 350 -7.67 29.80 14.60
C GLY A 350 -7.58 29.26 16.03
N LEU A 351 -8.71 29.03 16.70
CA LEU A 351 -8.75 28.55 18.08
C LEU A 351 -7.99 27.26 18.30
N ILE A 352 -7.82 26.43 17.28
CA ILE A 352 -7.09 25.17 17.42
C ILE A 352 -5.62 25.40 17.85
N PHE A 353 -5.06 26.59 17.58
CA PHE A 353 -3.68 26.95 17.97
C PHE A 353 -3.60 27.80 19.23
N LEU A 354 -4.74 28.35 19.68
CA LEU A 354 -4.78 29.16 20.90
C LEU A 354 -4.78 28.23 22.12
N PRO A 355 -3.97 28.49 23.16
CA PRO A 355 -4.04 27.70 24.38
C PRO A 355 -5.43 27.74 25.01
N LYS A 356 -5.98 26.58 25.37
CA LYS A 356 -7.35 26.46 25.92
C LYS A 356 -7.63 27.40 27.10
N ARG A 357 -6.62 27.70 27.93
CA ARG A 357 -6.70 28.64 29.06
C ARG A 357 -7.16 30.05 28.66
N LEU A 358 -6.98 30.45 27.40
CA LEU A 358 -7.35 31.76 26.87
C LEU A 358 -8.71 31.76 26.15
N HIS A 359 -9.40 30.63 26.04
CA HIS A 359 -10.64 30.57 25.27
C HIS A 359 -11.78 31.35 25.93
N SER A 360 -11.75 31.50 27.26
CA SER A 360 -12.75 32.25 28.02
C SER A 360 -12.76 33.76 27.72
N VAL A 361 -11.65 34.31 27.21
CA VAL A 361 -11.57 35.75 26.86
C VAL A 361 -12.02 36.04 25.43
N ILE A 362 -12.14 35.03 24.57
CA ILE A 362 -12.52 35.18 23.16
C ILE A 362 -14.00 35.53 23.03
N GLN A 363 -14.31 36.67 22.40
CA GLN A 363 -15.66 37.14 22.20
C GLN A 363 -16.39 36.33 21.14
N ALA A 364 -15.67 35.88 20.10
CA ALA A 364 -16.22 35.03 19.04
C ALA A 364 -16.87 33.74 19.57
N LEU A 365 -16.47 33.25 20.75
CA LEU A 365 -17.06 32.07 21.39
C LEU A 365 -18.32 32.37 22.23
N LYS A 366 -18.60 33.66 22.54
CA LYS A 366 -19.66 34.06 23.48
C LYS A 366 -20.96 34.43 22.79
N LYS A 367 -20.89 35.07 21.62
CA LYS A 367 -22.08 35.54 20.89
C LYS A 367 -21.85 35.58 19.38
N PRO A 368 -22.91 35.50 18.57
CA PRO A 368 -22.84 35.75 17.14
C PRO A 368 -22.22 37.11 16.79
N PRO A 369 -21.58 37.26 15.61
CA PRO A 369 -20.95 38.51 15.19
C PRO A 369 -21.93 39.56 14.65
N VAL A 370 -23.20 39.21 14.50
CA VAL A 370 -24.24 40.04 13.88
C VAL A 370 -25.46 40.18 14.82
N PRO A 371 -26.31 41.21 14.68
CA PRO A 371 -27.53 41.35 15.47
C PRO A 371 -28.58 40.27 15.13
N GLN A 372 -29.57 40.10 16.01
CA GLN A 372 -30.62 39.08 15.86
C GLN A 372 -31.46 39.22 14.59
N SER A 373 -31.59 40.45 14.07
CA SER A 373 -32.29 40.73 12.81
C SER A 373 -31.53 40.25 11.57
N HIS A 374 -30.22 39.99 11.67
CA HIS A 374 -29.41 39.61 10.51
C HIS A 374 -29.65 38.14 10.12
N PRO A 375 -29.79 37.81 8.82
CA PRO A 375 -29.98 36.43 8.34
C PRO A 375 -28.90 35.39 8.73
N ALA A 376 -27.75 35.84 9.25
CA ALA A 376 -26.62 34.99 9.63
C ALA A 376 -26.64 34.65 11.13
N PHE A 377 -27.44 35.36 11.93
CA PHE A 377 -27.49 35.22 13.38
C PHE A 377 -27.81 33.78 13.82
N THR A 378 -28.86 33.19 13.23
CA THR A 378 -29.30 31.83 13.54
C THR A 378 -28.22 30.81 13.20
N GLY A 379 -27.57 30.93 12.03
CA GLY A 379 -26.50 30.04 11.62
C GLY A 379 -25.29 30.11 12.56
N CYS A 380 -24.88 31.33 12.95
CA CYS A 380 -23.76 31.54 13.88
C CYS A 380 -24.10 30.98 15.27
N SER A 381 -25.32 31.23 15.77
CA SER A 381 -25.80 30.70 17.05
C SER A 381 -25.80 29.18 17.08
N ASN A 382 -26.30 28.56 16.01
CA ASN A 382 -26.31 27.10 15.86
C ASN A 382 -24.89 26.53 15.83
N PHE A 383 -23.96 27.21 15.18
CA PHE A 383 -22.55 26.78 15.16
C PHE A 383 -21.89 26.92 16.53
N LEU A 384 -22.13 28.00 17.28
CA LEU A 384 -21.63 28.15 18.65
C LEU A 384 -22.19 27.07 19.57
N ASN A 385 -23.47 26.74 19.46
CA ASN A 385 -24.06 25.62 20.20
C ASN A 385 -23.41 24.29 19.82
N TYR A 386 -23.15 24.05 18.54
CA TYR A 386 -22.42 22.87 18.06
C TYR A 386 -21.00 22.79 18.65
N LEU A 387 -20.23 23.88 18.65
CA LEU A 387 -18.93 23.96 19.31
C LEU A 387 -19.03 23.60 20.80
N ALA A 388 -19.95 24.26 21.52
CA ALA A 388 -20.10 24.09 22.96
C ALA A 388 -20.47 22.64 23.35
N THR A 389 -21.37 22.02 22.60
CA THR A 389 -21.91 20.68 22.90
C THR A 389 -21.00 19.56 22.42
N THR A 390 -20.37 19.69 21.25
CA THR A 390 -19.57 18.61 20.63
C THR A 390 -18.10 18.69 21.04
N TRP A 391 -17.52 19.88 21.02
CA TRP A 391 -16.07 20.09 21.08
C TRP A 391 -15.56 20.58 22.43
N TYR A 392 -16.38 21.27 23.23
CA TYR A 392 -16.00 21.71 24.57
C TYR A 392 -16.50 20.80 25.69
N ARG A 393 -17.77 20.35 25.63
CA ARG A 393 -18.41 19.52 26.66
C ARG A 393 -18.63 18.06 26.24
N GLY A 394 -18.52 17.75 24.95
CA GLY A 394 -18.81 16.42 24.42
C GLY A 394 -17.67 15.43 24.59
N SER A 395 -17.90 14.19 24.15
CA SER A 395 -16.89 13.10 24.21
C SER A 395 -15.60 13.39 23.42
N LEU A 396 -15.64 14.36 22.51
CA LEU A 396 -14.49 14.80 21.70
C LEU A 396 -13.74 15.98 22.32
N ALA A 397 -14.12 16.40 23.54
CA ALA A 397 -13.41 17.42 24.27
C ALA A 397 -11.92 17.06 24.45
N ASN A 398 -11.08 18.09 24.40
CA ASN A 398 -9.62 18.04 24.58
C ASN A 398 -8.82 17.34 23.47
N LEU A 399 -9.45 16.82 22.42
CA LEU A 399 -8.74 16.17 21.31
C LEU A 399 -8.23 17.14 20.24
N TRP A 400 -8.90 18.27 20.10
CA TRP A 400 -8.75 19.18 18.97
C TRP A 400 -7.73 20.31 19.19
N ASP A 401 -7.24 20.48 20.43
CA ASP A 401 -6.20 21.45 20.76
C ASP A 401 -4.88 21.06 20.05
N LYS A 402 -4.28 22.04 19.38
CA LYS A 402 -2.99 21.98 18.67
C LYS A 402 -2.03 23.06 19.15
N SER A 403 -2.38 23.78 20.21
CA SER A 403 -1.47 24.71 20.86
C SER A 403 -0.24 23.95 21.38
N GLY A 404 0.95 24.47 21.08
CA GLY A 404 2.22 23.84 21.44
C GLY A 404 2.57 22.58 20.65
N VAL A 405 1.73 22.12 19.70
CA VAL A 405 2.02 20.95 18.86
C VAL A 405 2.78 21.39 17.62
N THR A 406 4.09 21.26 17.64
CA THR A 406 4.98 21.72 16.56
C THR A 406 5.09 20.72 15.40
N ASP A 407 4.78 19.45 15.65
CA ASP A 407 5.00 18.35 14.73
C ASP A 407 3.67 17.72 14.22
N ILE A 408 3.51 16.39 14.27
CA ILE A 408 2.41 15.62 13.65
C ILE A 408 1.03 16.10 14.16
N ARG A 409 0.36 16.99 13.43
CA ARG A 409 -0.98 17.53 13.76
C ARG A 409 -2.11 16.88 12.98
N THR A 410 -1.79 16.16 11.92
CA THR A 410 -2.75 15.52 11.00
C THR A 410 -2.36 14.07 10.74
N THR A 411 -3.27 13.31 10.15
CA THR A 411 -3.08 11.93 9.69
C THR A 411 -2.48 11.87 8.28
N ASN A 412 -1.74 12.89 7.82
CA ASN A 412 -1.16 12.92 6.47
C ASN A 412 -0.26 11.71 6.18
N VAL A 413 0.39 11.16 7.22
CA VAL A 413 1.16 9.92 7.15
C VAL A 413 0.27 8.76 6.69
N ALA A 414 -0.90 8.60 7.33
CA ALA A 414 -1.87 7.58 6.96
C ALA A 414 -2.47 7.83 5.58
N GLU A 415 -2.79 9.09 5.23
CA GLU A 415 -3.30 9.40 3.88
C GLU A 415 -2.28 9.10 2.77
N ALA A 416 -1.01 9.42 3.00
CA ALA A 416 0.08 9.08 2.07
C ALA A 416 0.25 7.57 1.95
N PHE A 417 0.14 6.85 3.07
CA PHE A 417 0.15 5.41 3.11
C PHE A 417 -1.06 4.80 2.36
N HIS A 418 -2.26 5.35 2.53
CA HIS A 418 -3.47 4.92 1.79
C HIS A 418 -3.32 5.12 0.28
N ARG A 419 -2.71 6.23 -0.17
CA ARG A 419 -2.36 6.42 -1.59
C ARG A 419 -1.38 5.35 -2.08
N ARG A 420 -0.36 5.03 -1.28
CA ARG A 420 0.59 3.95 -1.59
C ARG A 420 -0.12 2.59 -1.67
N LEU A 421 -1.03 2.28 -0.75
CA LEU A 421 -1.88 1.09 -0.83
C LEU A 421 -2.75 1.09 -2.10
N GLY A 422 -3.23 2.25 -2.55
CA GLY A 422 -3.94 2.40 -3.82
C GLY A 422 -3.14 1.97 -5.05
N VAL A 423 -1.82 2.15 -5.02
CA VAL A 423 -0.91 1.69 -6.08
C VAL A 423 -0.61 0.19 -5.95
N LEU A 424 -0.43 -0.29 -4.72
CA LEU A 424 -0.04 -1.69 -4.44
C LEU A 424 -1.20 -2.68 -4.54
N LEU A 425 -2.43 -2.23 -4.27
CA LEU A 425 -3.63 -3.05 -4.19
C LEU A 425 -4.75 -2.43 -5.00
N GLN A 426 -5.38 -3.26 -5.83
CA GLN A 426 -6.68 -2.93 -6.40
C GLN A 426 -7.75 -2.88 -5.30
N ASP A 427 -8.89 -2.25 -5.60
CA ASP A 427 -10.00 -2.21 -4.66
C ASP A 427 -10.56 -3.61 -4.41
N TYR A 428 -10.85 -3.85 -3.13
CA TYR A 428 -11.23 -5.15 -2.58
C TYR A 428 -10.27 -6.24 -3.08
N PRO A 429 -9.06 -6.36 -2.56
CA PRO A 429 -8.12 -7.42 -2.96
C PRO A 429 -8.50 -8.80 -2.36
N THR A 430 -7.84 -9.87 -2.76
CA THR A 430 -7.90 -11.15 -2.03
C THR A 430 -7.11 -11.06 -0.71
N LEU A 431 -7.45 -11.87 0.30
CA LEU A 431 -6.71 -11.87 1.57
C LEU A 431 -5.23 -12.16 1.39
N ALA A 432 -4.88 -13.11 0.53
CA ALA A 432 -3.49 -13.43 0.21
C ALA A 432 -2.73 -12.23 -0.40
N GLU A 433 -3.35 -11.47 -1.30
CA GLU A 433 -2.73 -10.26 -1.88
C GLU A 433 -2.48 -9.19 -0.81
N VAL A 434 -3.43 -9.00 0.11
CA VAL A 434 -3.25 -8.06 1.24
C VAL A 434 -2.08 -8.46 2.11
N ILE A 435 -2.02 -9.72 2.53
CA ILE A 435 -0.94 -10.20 3.41
C ILE A 435 0.41 -10.10 2.71
N GLU A 436 0.51 -10.45 1.42
CA GLU A 436 1.75 -10.27 0.66
C GLU A 436 2.20 -8.81 0.58
N VAL A 437 1.26 -7.86 0.51
CA VAL A 437 1.58 -6.43 0.58
C VAL A 437 2.05 -6.04 1.97
N PHE A 438 1.48 -6.60 3.05
CA PHE A 438 2.00 -6.39 4.41
C PHE A 438 3.45 -6.87 4.53
N HIS A 439 3.79 -8.04 3.98
CA HIS A 439 5.18 -8.53 3.94
C HIS A 439 6.11 -7.55 3.21
N ALA A 440 5.70 -7.04 2.06
CA ALA A 440 6.51 -6.07 1.32
C ALA A 440 6.69 -4.75 2.08
N LEU A 441 5.65 -4.29 2.76
CA LEU A 441 5.69 -3.08 3.58
C LEU A 441 6.49 -3.27 4.88
N GLU A 442 6.49 -4.47 5.46
CA GLU A 442 7.32 -4.82 6.61
C GLU A 442 8.81 -4.73 6.25
N ILE A 443 9.21 -5.25 5.07
CA ILE A 443 10.60 -5.14 4.59
C ILE A 443 11.03 -3.68 4.45
N ASP A 444 10.16 -2.85 3.88
CA ASP A 444 10.40 -1.42 3.72
C ASP A 444 10.45 -0.69 5.07
N CYS A 445 9.52 -1.01 5.98
CA CYS A 445 9.50 -0.53 7.37
C CYS A 445 10.82 -0.81 8.08
N ARG A 446 11.27 -2.06 8.06
CA ARG A 446 12.55 -2.47 8.66
C ARG A 446 13.74 -1.77 8.02
N SER A 447 13.71 -1.55 6.70
CA SER A 447 14.77 -0.82 5.99
C SER A 447 14.83 0.65 6.42
N ALA A 448 13.69 1.31 6.57
CA ALA A 448 13.60 2.68 7.07
C ALA A 448 14.10 2.79 8.53
N LEU A 449 13.72 1.85 9.39
CA LEU A 449 14.17 1.79 10.78
C LEU A 449 15.67 1.52 10.90
N ASN A 450 16.21 0.61 10.11
CA ASN A 450 17.66 0.37 10.04
C ASN A 450 18.41 1.65 9.61
N SER A 451 17.88 2.36 8.61
CA SER A 451 18.48 3.63 8.17
C SER A 451 18.43 4.70 9.26
N ALA A 452 17.38 4.73 10.07
CA ALA A 452 17.27 5.67 11.18
C ALA A 452 18.27 5.35 12.31
N GLU A 453 18.53 4.06 12.57
CA GLU A 453 19.56 3.62 13.53
C GLU A 453 20.97 3.96 13.04
N MET A 454 21.25 3.76 11.74
CA MET A 454 22.57 4.03 11.15
C MET A 454 22.84 5.53 10.99
N HIS A 455 21.80 6.34 10.80
CA HIS A 455 21.91 7.78 10.53
C HIS A 455 20.92 8.57 11.40
N PRO A 456 21.10 8.58 12.74
CA PRO A 456 20.14 9.17 13.68
C PRO A 456 19.96 10.69 13.54
N GLU A 457 20.96 11.38 12.98
CA GLU A 457 20.96 12.81 12.69
C GLU A 457 20.18 13.18 11.42
N ARG A 458 19.85 12.20 10.56
CA ARG A 458 19.19 12.45 9.28
C ARG A 458 17.67 12.52 9.47
N PRO A 459 17.04 13.70 9.36
CA PRO A 459 15.59 13.79 9.45
C PRO A 459 14.92 13.18 8.21
N LYS A 460 13.65 12.79 8.37
CA LYS A 460 12.78 12.45 7.24
C LYS A 460 12.70 13.64 6.29
N LYS A 461 13.01 13.41 5.03
CA LYS A 461 12.86 14.42 3.98
C LYS A 461 11.38 14.71 3.76
N ILE A 462 11.00 15.98 3.93
CA ILE A 462 9.69 16.52 3.57
C ILE A 462 9.88 17.56 2.45
N SER A 463 8.79 17.95 1.76
CA SER A 463 8.89 19.03 0.79
C SER A 463 9.27 20.34 1.47
N GLN A 464 9.96 21.21 0.73
CA GLN A 464 10.35 22.53 1.21
C GLN A 464 9.12 23.32 1.71
N GLU A 465 8.04 23.34 0.93
CA GLU A 465 6.77 23.98 1.32
C GLU A 465 6.20 23.43 2.65
N ALA A 466 6.28 22.12 2.86
CA ALA A 466 5.80 21.50 4.10
C ALA A 466 6.71 21.86 5.29
N GLN A 467 8.01 21.99 5.06
CA GLN A 467 8.99 22.41 6.07
C GLN A 467 8.77 23.87 6.46
N GLU A 468 8.68 24.77 5.49
CA GLU A 468 8.41 26.20 5.68
C GLU A 468 7.09 26.41 6.44
N ARG A 469 6.00 25.76 5.98
CA ARG A 469 4.71 25.84 6.67
C ARG A 469 4.77 25.35 8.12
N ARG A 470 5.53 24.29 8.43
CA ARG A 470 5.71 23.82 9.80
C ARG A 470 6.51 24.81 10.64
N ALA A 471 7.58 25.37 10.07
CA ALA A 471 8.42 26.35 10.73
C ALA A 471 7.65 27.64 11.04
N GLU A 472 6.89 28.18 10.10
CA GLU A 472 6.07 29.38 10.30
C GLU A 472 5.03 29.19 11.41
N ILE A 473 4.34 28.05 11.42
CA ILE A 473 3.34 27.76 12.46
C ILE A 473 4.00 27.66 13.83
N THR A 474 5.15 26.99 13.89
CA THR A 474 5.92 26.86 15.14
C THR A 474 6.39 28.21 15.64
N ALA A 475 6.98 29.02 14.76
CA ALA A 475 7.42 30.38 15.09
C ALA A 475 6.25 31.24 15.58
N ALA A 476 5.10 31.21 14.88
CA ALA A 476 3.93 31.97 15.28
C ALA A 476 3.38 31.56 16.66
N MET A 477 3.38 30.27 16.99
CA MET A 477 3.01 29.78 18.32
C MET A 477 4.02 30.22 19.39
N ASN A 478 5.31 30.11 19.13
CA ASN A 478 6.37 30.50 20.06
C ASN A 478 6.32 32.01 20.36
N THR A 479 6.25 32.85 19.32
CA THR A 479 6.14 34.31 19.48
C THR A 479 4.92 34.70 20.31
N PHE A 480 3.78 34.04 20.10
CA PHE A 480 2.57 34.31 20.89
C PHE A 480 2.74 33.91 22.36
N GLU A 481 3.34 32.76 22.63
CA GLU A 481 3.59 32.27 23.99
C GLU A 481 4.64 33.13 24.72
N GLU A 482 5.68 33.59 24.04
CA GLU A 482 6.67 34.54 24.57
C GLU A 482 6.02 35.89 24.92
N GLN A 483 5.22 36.45 24.02
CA GLN A 483 4.45 37.67 24.28
C GLN A 483 3.55 37.50 25.51
N TYR A 484 2.83 36.38 25.59
CA TYR A 484 1.97 36.09 26.72
C TYR A 484 2.73 36.04 28.05
N ARG A 485 3.92 35.43 28.08
CA ARG A 485 4.75 35.36 29.29
C ARG A 485 5.34 36.70 29.68
N ALA A 486 5.70 37.54 28.71
CA ALA A 486 6.33 38.82 28.96
C ALA A 486 5.35 39.89 29.47
N THR A 487 4.18 40.01 28.85
CA THR A 487 3.26 41.14 29.11
C THR A 487 1.80 40.72 29.24
N GLY A 488 1.51 39.42 29.17
CA GLY A 488 0.14 38.93 28.99
C GLY A 488 -0.36 39.17 27.55
N VAL A 489 -1.63 38.86 27.32
CA VAL A 489 -2.31 39.19 26.05
C VAL A 489 -3.69 39.75 26.32
N THR A 490 -4.02 40.82 25.61
CA THR A 490 -5.38 41.35 25.56
C THR A 490 -6.28 40.45 24.72
N ARG A 491 -7.60 40.60 24.90
CA ARG A 491 -8.60 39.93 24.06
C ARG A 491 -8.35 40.15 22.56
N VAL A 492 -8.08 41.40 22.17
CA VAL A 492 -7.88 41.78 20.77
C VAL A 492 -6.66 41.06 20.19
N GLN A 493 -5.55 41.01 20.94
CA GLN A 493 -4.35 40.29 20.52
C GLN A 493 -4.58 38.78 20.38
N ALA A 494 -5.36 38.17 21.28
CA ALA A 494 -5.69 36.74 21.19
C ALA A 494 -6.59 36.42 19.98
N GLU A 495 -7.58 37.28 19.68
CA GLU A 495 -8.43 37.11 18.49
C GLU A 495 -7.65 37.34 17.19
N GLU A 496 -6.78 38.34 17.14
CA GLU A 496 -5.92 38.60 15.97
C GLU A 496 -4.94 37.46 15.72
N TYR A 497 -4.37 36.89 16.79
CA TYR A 497 -3.58 35.67 16.69
C TYR A 497 -4.38 34.54 16.05
N CYS A 498 -5.61 34.28 16.50
CA CYS A 498 -6.46 33.25 15.91
C CYS A 498 -6.72 33.53 14.42
N LYS A 499 -7.10 34.76 14.05
CA LYS A 499 -7.36 35.12 12.64
C LYS A 499 -6.13 34.86 11.77
N ARG A 500 -4.93 35.23 12.23
CA ARG A 500 -3.67 34.95 11.54
C ARG A 500 -3.42 33.45 11.39
N MET A 501 -3.66 32.67 12.45
CA MET A 501 -3.44 31.23 12.44
C MET A 501 -4.47 30.46 11.59
N ALA A 502 -5.63 31.05 11.33
CA ALA A 502 -6.69 30.46 10.53
C ALA A 502 -6.24 30.06 9.11
N ARG A 503 -5.26 30.78 8.53
CA ARG A 503 -4.70 30.48 7.19
C ARG A 503 -4.05 29.09 7.10
N TYR A 504 -3.64 28.53 8.25
CA TYR A 504 -3.04 27.21 8.32
C TYR A 504 -4.05 26.08 8.49
N VAL A 505 -5.34 26.41 8.62
CA VAL A 505 -6.47 25.47 8.69
C VAL A 505 -7.13 25.41 7.32
N THR A 506 -7.43 24.20 6.84
CA THR A 506 -8.04 24.05 5.50
C THR A 506 -9.50 24.52 5.49
N ASP A 507 -9.94 25.13 4.39
CA ASP A 507 -11.36 25.43 4.13
C ASP A 507 -12.10 24.34 3.33
N LYS A 508 -11.44 23.21 3.05
CA LYS A 508 -12.02 22.04 2.35
C LYS A 508 -13.23 21.49 3.11
N ALA A 509 -14.23 20.99 2.38
CA ALA A 509 -15.49 20.50 2.97
C ALA A 509 -16.10 19.30 2.24
N PHE A 510 -15.28 18.51 1.50
CA PHE A 510 -15.71 17.43 0.59
C PHE A 510 -16.87 16.58 1.08
#